data_AF-A0A1G3GFV9-F1
#
_entry.id   AF-A0A1G3GFV9-F1
#
_cell.length_a   1.000
_cell.length_b   1.000
_cell.length_c   1.000
_cell.angle_alpha   90.00
_cell.angle_beta   90.00
_cell.angle_gamma   90.00
#
_symmetry.space_group_name_H-M   'P 1'
#
loop_
_entity.id
_entity.type
_entity.pdbx_description
1 polymer ?
#
loop_
_entity_poly.entity_id
_entity_poly.type
_entity_poly.pdbx_seq_one_letter_code
_entity_poly.pdbx_strand_id
1 'polypeptide(L)'
;MASRFHSFVVLAEMRTGSNFLEANLNALDGVSCLGEAFNPFFIGGEGKQEMLGVDMAAREANPARFLRVMREQTHGLSGFRYFSDHDPRVFDLVMNDPACAKIILTRNQLESYISWKIAVESDQWWLANTKHLKTVRPRFDLAEFEERLTKLQAFQKTIQHRLQVTGQTAYYIDYDDILDLEVLNGLAAFLGVDARLASLDFRFKKQNPEAIRDKVQNPAEMEAGLATVDWFNIQQTPNFEPRRNASVPQYIASVGAPLLFQPVKSAPEAQLRKWLSSFGETVTGFDRKTLKAWKDSHHGFRSFTVLRHPLARAHAAFSDYIAREYIAELRPYLKRVHRFQLPGKGKGFESPEAFREGFVVFLDFLKHNLNGRTEIRVMPQFATQGTILQGFAHLQSPDHAFREDRLAEGLAFLTAEIGLPCPPLPANPEKHPVALADIWGEDLEKAAEEAYWRDYAAFGFGRWKA
;
A
#
# COMPACT_ATOMS: atom_id res chain seq x y z
N MET A 1 39.56 9.31 -13.24
CA MET A 1 38.67 9.05 -12.09
C MET A 1 37.62 8.07 -12.55
N ALA A 2 37.24 7.06 -11.78
CA ALA A 2 36.19 6.14 -12.19
C ALA A 2 34.87 6.93 -12.38
N SER A 3 34.11 6.64 -13.45
CA SER A 3 32.82 7.31 -13.67
C SER A 3 31.88 6.99 -12.50
N ARG A 4 31.20 8.03 -11.99
CA ARG A 4 30.29 7.90 -10.84
C ARG A 4 29.14 6.94 -11.12
N PHE A 5 28.69 6.90 -12.37
CA PHE A 5 27.62 6.04 -12.85
C PHE A 5 28.08 5.27 -14.09
N HIS A 6 27.51 4.08 -14.28
CA HIS A 6 27.70 3.26 -15.49
C HIS A 6 26.45 3.25 -16.39
N SER A 7 25.31 3.70 -15.87
CA SER A 7 24.07 3.84 -16.61
C SER A 7 23.15 4.87 -15.96
N PHE A 8 22.05 5.22 -16.61
CA PHE A 8 20.98 6.02 -16.00
C PHE A 8 19.59 5.51 -16.40
N VAL A 9 18.59 5.89 -15.62
CA VAL A 9 17.17 5.66 -15.94
C VAL A 9 16.41 6.98 -15.77
N VAL A 10 15.56 7.29 -16.76
CA VAL A 10 14.58 8.36 -16.70
C VAL A 10 13.24 7.77 -16.27
N LEU A 11 12.96 7.85 -14.98
CA LEU A 11 11.67 7.49 -14.39
C LEU A 11 10.67 8.60 -14.72
N ALA A 12 9.74 8.30 -15.61
CA ALA A 12 8.82 9.27 -16.18
C ALA A 12 7.46 8.61 -16.42
N GLU A 13 6.55 9.34 -17.05
CA GLU A 13 5.25 8.83 -17.45
C GLU A 13 4.92 9.31 -18.86
N MET A 14 3.88 8.72 -19.45
CA MET A 14 3.35 9.21 -20.72
C MET A 14 3.04 10.71 -20.61
N ARG A 15 3.47 11.48 -21.62
CA ARG A 15 3.19 12.93 -21.76
C ARG A 15 3.85 13.85 -20.70
N THR A 16 4.84 13.38 -19.96
CA THR A 16 5.63 14.24 -19.05
C THR A 16 6.71 15.07 -19.75
N GLY A 17 6.93 14.90 -21.06
CA GLY A 17 8.04 15.53 -21.80
C GLY A 17 9.27 14.65 -21.97
N SER A 18 9.17 13.37 -21.62
CA SER A 18 10.29 12.44 -21.62
C SER A 18 10.98 12.26 -22.99
N ASN A 19 10.24 12.36 -24.11
CA ASN A 19 10.83 12.41 -25.46
C ASN A 19 11.71 13.64 -25.71
N PHE A 20 11.31 14.80 -25.20
CA PHE A 20 12.10 16.03 -25.32
C PHE A 20 13.40 15.92 -24.52
N LEU A 21 13.31 15.41 -23.30
CA LEU A 21 14.48 15.14 -22.46
C LEU A 21 15.41 14.10 -23.11
N GLU A 22 14.86 13.01 -23.66
CA GLU A 22 15.62 11.99 -24.39
C GLU A 22 16.41 12.61 -25.56
N ALA A 23 15.76 13.43 -26.40
CA ALA A 23 16.41 14.05 -27.55
C ALA A 23 17.59 14.95 -27.16
N ASN A 24 17.44 15.71 -26.08
CA ASN A 24 18.50 16.58 -25.58
C ASN A 24 19.61 15.80 -24.85
N LEU A 25 19.29 14.73 -24.12
CA LEU A 25 20.29 13.82 -23.57
C LEU A 25 21.12 13.16 -24.68
N ASN A 26 20.49 12.77 -25.78
CA ASN A 26 21.16 12.20 -26.95
C ASN A 26 21.98 13.20 -27.76
N ALA A 27 21.87 14.50 -27.48
CA ALA A 27 22.72 15.53 -28.07
C ALA A 27 24.03 15.75 -27.28
N LEU A 28 24.14 15.19 -26.06
CA LEU A 28 25.38 15.19 -25.29
C LEU A 28 26.31 14.09 -25.81
N ASP A 29 27.54 14.46 -26.16
CA ASP A 29 28.56 13.48 -26.52
C ASP A 29 28.85 12.53 -25.34
N GLY A 30 28.96 11.24 -25.64
CA GLY A 30 29.14 10.19 -24.64
C GLY A 30 27.88 9.82 -23.84
N VAL A 31 26.67 10.23 -24.27
CA VAL A 31 25.40 9.82 -23.67
C VAL A 31 24.51 9.15 -24.71
N SER A 32 23.82 8.07 -24.34
CA SER A 32 22.79 7.48 -25.19
C SER A 32 21.60 6.99 -24.37
N CYS A 33 20.47 7.67 -24.54
CA CYS A 33 19.16 7.29 -24.05
C CYS A 33 18.44 6.48 -25.12
N LEU A 34 18.19 5.20 -24.83
CA LEU A 34 17.68 4.19 -25.75
C LEU A 34 16.15 4.07 -25.74
N GLY A 35 15.45 5.18 -25.54
CA GLY A 35 13.99 5.24 -25.50
C GLY A 35 13.36 4.34 -24.44
N GLU A 36 12.20 3.76 -24.74
CA GLU A 36 11.46 2.87 -23.82
C GLU A 36 11.91 1.41 -24.01
N ALA A 37 13.13 1.11 -23.58
CA ALA A 37 13.78 -0.19 -23.77
C ALA A 37 12.99 -1.38 -23.16
N PHE A 38 12.14 -1.11 -22.16
CA PHE A 38 11.36 -2.13 -21.42
C PHE A 38 9.85 -1.95 -21.54
N ASN A 39 9.38 -1.29 -22.60
CA ASN A 39 7.95 -1.22 -22.92
C ASN A 39 7.39 -2.63 -23.18
N PRO A 40 6.18 -2.98 -22.69
CA PRO A 40 5.60 -4.30 -22.90
C PRO A 40 5.28 -4.64 -24.36
N PHE A 41 5.11 -3.65 -25.25
CA PHE A 41 4.67 -3.88 -26.63
C PHE A 41 5.78 -3.72 -27.68
N PHE A 42 6.88 -3.04 -27.33
CA PHE A 42 7.99 -2.79 -28.23
C PHE A 42 9.32 -2.62 -27.47
N ILE A 43 10.43 -2.48 -28.19
CA ILE A 43 11.76 -2.27 -27.61
C ILE A 43 12.39 -0.95 -28.08
N GLY A 44 12.51 0.01 -27.16
CA GLY A 44 13.14 1.31 -27.38
C GLY A 44 12.25 2.33 -28.10
N GLY A 45 11.58 1.93 -29.17
CA GLY A 45 10.64 2.80 -29.91
C GLY A 45 9.53 2.01 -30.61
N GLU A 46 8.44 2.71 -30.93
CA GLU A 46 7.25 2.12 -31.53
C GLU A 46 7.56 1.30 -32.80
N GLY A 47 6.93 0.13 -32.93
CA GLY A 47 7.14 -0.79 -34.05
C GLY A 47 8.45 -1.59 -34.03
N LYS A 48 9.39 -1.31 -33.11
CA LYS A 48 10.64 -2.07 -32.99
C LYS A 48 10.46 -3.32 -32.14
N GLN A 49 11.04 -4.43 -32.60
CA GLN A 49 10.99 -5.75 -31.94
C GLN A 49 12.39 -6.26 -31.54
N GLU A 50 13.44 -5.53 -31.91
CA GLU A 50 14.84 -5.84 -31.65
C GLU A 50 15.62 -4.56 -31.30
N MET A 51 16.59 -4.68 -30.38
CA MET A 51 17.57 -3.65 -30.07
C MET A 51 18.89 -4.29 -29.62
N LEU A 52 20.03 -3.82 -30.16
CA LEU A 52 21.37 -4.30 -29.78
C LEU A 52 21.54 -5.84 -29.91
N GLY A 53 20.90 -6.42 -30.92
CA GLY A 53 20.90 -7.87 -31.16
C GLY A 53 20.10 -8.69 -30.14
N VAL A 54 19.22 -8.05 -29.37
CA VAL A 54 18.30 -8.69 -28.42
C VAL A 54 16.87 -8.42 -28.86
N ASP A 55 16.11 -9.49 -29.10
CA ASP A 55 14.68 -9.42 -29.41
C ASP A 55 13.82 -9.32 -28.13
N MET A 56 12.52 -9.07 -28.30
CA MET A 56 11.58 -8.95 -27.18
C MET A 56 11.51 -10.21 -26.31
N ALA A 57 11.52 -11.40 -26.91
CA ALA A 57 11.43 -12.66 -26.16
C ALA A 57 12.66 -12.87 -25.26
N ALA A 58 13.86 -12.58 -25.78
CA ALA A 58 15.10 -12.66 -25.03
C ALA A 58 15.17 -11.61 -23.91
N ARG A 59 14.69 -10.39 -24.17
CA ARG A 59 14.56 -9.34 -23.14
C ARG A 59 13.62 -9.78 -22.03
N GLU A 60 12.44 -10.30 -22.36
CA GLU A 60 11.43 -10.72 -21.38
C GLU A 60 11.87 -11.93 -20.56
N ALA A 61 12.60 -12.87 -21.19
CA ALA A 61 13.19 -14.00 -20.49
C ALA A 61 14.25 -13.55 -19.47
N ASN A 62 15.06 -12.53 -19.79
CA ASN A 62 16.12 -12.05 -18.90
C ASN A 62 16.40 -10.54 -19.05
N PRO A 63 15.62 -9.67 -18.38
CA PRO A 63 15.81 -8.22 -18.48
C PRO A 63 17.15 -7.74 -17.90
N ALA A 64 17.71 -8.44 -16.91
CA ALA A 64 19.02 -8.13 -16.34
C ALA A 64 20.15 -8.34 -17.36
N ARG A 65 20.06 -9.37 -18.21
CA ARG A 65 20.98 -9.56 -19.34
C ARG A 65 20.89 -8.41 -20.31
N PHE A 66 19.69 -7.95 -20.65
CA PHE A 66 19.51 -6.84 -21.58
C PHE A 66 20.08 -5.52 -21.03
N LEU A 67 19.88 -5.20 -19.75
CA LEU A 67 20.55 -4.06 -19.10
C LEU A 67 22.08 -4.12 -19.22
N ARG A 68 22.67 -5.32 -19.09
CA ARG A 68 24.11 -5.50 -19.28
C ARG A 68 24.52 -5.27 -20.74
N VAL A 69 23.77 -5.82 -21.69
CA VAL A 69 24.01 -5.61 -23.13
C VAL A 69 23.96 -4.12 -23.49
N MET A 70 22.98 -3.38 -22.97
CA MET A 70 22.89 -1.93 -23.17
C MET A 70 24.17 -1.22 -22.70
N ARG A 71 24.69 -1.55 -21.52
CA ARG A 71 25.94 -0.96 -21.01
C ARG A 71 27.16 -1.34 -21.84
N GLU A 72 27.26 -2.59 -22.27
CA GLU A 72 28.42 -3.12 -22.98
C GLU A 72 28.51 -2.63 -24.43
N GLN A 73 27.36 -2.47 -25.11
CA GLN A 73 27.31 -2.12 -26.54
C GLN A 73 27.09 -0.63 -26.81
N THR A 74 26.73 0.16 -25.80
CA THR A 74 26.55 1.61 -25.95
C THR A 74 27.88 2.33 -25.73
N HIS A 75 28.22 3.27 -26.61
CA HIS A 75 29.35 4.16 -26.38
C HIS A 75 29.01 5.20 -25.30
N GLY A 76 29.79 5.25 -24.22
CA GLY A 76 29.57 6.17 -23.11
C GLY A 76 28.47 5.70 -22.15
N LEU A 77 27.71 6.65 -21.60
CA LEU A 77 26.71 6.38 -20.58
C LEU A 77 25.37 5.95 -21.21
N SER A 78 25.01 4.68 -21.00
CA SER A 78 23.74 4.12 -21.48
C SER A 78 22.58 4.46 -20.54
N GLY A 79 21.42 4.83 -21.08
CA GLY A 79 20.20 4.94 -20.30
C GLY A 79 18.94 4.71 -21.10
N PHE A 80 17.80 4.80 -20.44
CA PHE A 80 16.48 4.56 -21.04
C PHE A 80 15.38 5.23 -20.22
N ARG A 81 14.19 5.35 -20.83
CA ARG A 81 12.95 5.79 -20.17
C ARG A 81 12.22 4.60 -19.59
N TYR A 82 11.78 4.74 -18.35
CA TYR A 82 11.00 3.74 -17.63
C TYR A 82 9.69 4.36 -17.14
N PHE A 83 8.55 3.75 -17.48
CA PHE A 83 7.21 4.15 -17.03
C PHE A 83 6.64 3.12 -16.04
N SER A 84 5.64 3.51 -15.25
CA SER A 84 5.09 2.63 -14.21
C SER A 84 4.46 1.33 -14.72
N ASP A 85 4.11 1.26 -16.01
CA ASP A 85 3.55 0.09 -16.69
C ASP A 85 4.59 -0.78 -17.42
N HIS A 86 5.88 -0.42 -17.35
CA HIS A 86 6.97 -1.24 -17.87
C HIS A 86 7.26 -2.43 -16.96
N ASP A 87 8.15 -3.34 -17.40
CA ASP A 87 8.48 -4.57 -16.66
C ASP A 87 8.94 -4.26 -15.21
N PRO A 88 8.15 -4.66 -14.18
CA PRO A 88 8.45 -4.32 -12.79
C PRO A 88 9.74 -4.95 -12.27
N ARG A 89 10.25 -6.02 -12.91
CA ARG A 89 11.55 -6.61 -12.55
C ARG A 89 12.69 -5.63 -12.82
N VAL A 90 12.56 -4.81 -13.86
CA VAL A 90 13.55 -3.79 -14.24
C VAL A 90 13.59 -2.66 -13.22
N PHE A 91 12.43 -2.26 -12.69
CA PHE A 91 12.36 -1.25 -11.63
C PHE A 91 13.22 -1.63 -10.44
N ASP A 92 13.06 -2.84 -9.90
CA ASP A 92 13.87 -3.29 -8.76
C ASP A 92 15.36 -3.40 -9.12
N LEU A 93 15.71 -3.83 -10.35
CA LEU A 93 17.09 -3.89 -10.81
C LEU A 93 17.77 -2.51 -10.82
N VAL A 94 17.11 -1.49 -11.40
CA VAL A 94 17.71 -0.15 -11.48
C VAL A 94 17.64 0.61 -10.16
N MET A 95 16.57 0.45 -9.39
CA MET A 95 16.41 1.14 -8.11
C MET A 95 17.34 0.62 -7.03
N ASN A 96 17.77 -0.64 -7.08
CA ASN A 96 18.72 -1.19 -6.11
C ASN A 96 20.19 -0.99 -6.50
N ASP A 97 20.46 -0.51 -7.71
CA ASP A 97 21.82 -0.34 -8.24
C ASP A 97 22.34 1.09 -8.01
N PRO A 98 23.25 1.35 -7.05
CA PRO A 98 23.79 2.68 -6.78
C PRO A 98 24.62 3.28 -7.92
N ALA A 99 25.09 2.47 -8.87
CA ALA A 99 25.85 2.93 -10.02
C ALA A 99 24.97 3.21 -11.26
N CYS A 100 23.66 3.01 -11.14
CA CYS A 100 22.67 3.52 -12.10
C CYS A 100 22.12 4.87 -11.61
N ALA A 101 22.29 5.95 -12.37
CA ALA A 101 21.75 7.27 -12.02
C ALA A 101 20.22 7.30 -12.16
N LYS A 102 19.53 7.98 -11.22
CA LYS A 102 18.06 8.13 -11.25
C LYS A 102 17.72 9.56 -11.66
N ILE A 103 16.93 9.69 -12.71
CA ILE A 103 16.33 10.96 -13.13
C ILE A 103 14.82 10.79 -12.99
N ILE A 104 14.18 11.64 -12.19
CA ILE A 104 12.73 11.59 -11.96
C ILE A 104 12.12 12.79 -12.67
N LEU A 105 11.45 12.54 -13.78
CA LEU A 105 10.78 13.55 -14.58
C LEU A 105 9.29 13.61 -14.21
N THR A 106 8.87 14.76 -13.70
CA THR A 106 7.48 15.00 -13.33
C THR A 106 6.81 16.05 -14.21
N ARG A 107 5.49 16.14 -14.13
CA ARG A 107 4.69 17.17 -14.81
C ARG A 107 3.41 17.41 -14.01
N ASN A 108 2.81 18.58 -14.17
CA ASN A 108 1.45 18.83 -13.73
C ASN A 108 0.50 17.70 -14.19
N GLN A 109 -0.20 17.09 -13.23
CA GLN A 109 -0.97 15.87 -13.45
C GLN A 109 -2.20 16.11 -14.32
N LEU A 110 -2.86 17.26 -14.14
CA LEU A 110 -4.01 17.66 -14.95
C LEU A 110 -3.60 17.87 -16.41
N GLU A 111 -2.47 18.56 -16.64
CA GLU A 111 -1.96 18.74 -18.00
C GLU A 111 -1.59 17.43 -18.70
N SER A 112 -0.97 16.51 -17.94
CA SER A 112 -0.55 15.20 -18.45
C SER A 112 -1.77 14.36 -18.81
N TYR A 113 -2.78 14.35 -17.94
CA TYR A 113 -4.04 13.65 -18.16
C TYR A 113 -4.79 14.18 -19.39
N ILE A 114 -5.01 15.49 -19.50
CA ILE A 114 -5.70 16.06 -20.66
C ILE A 114 -4.90 15.83 -21.94
N SER A 115 -3.57 15.95 -21.89
CA SER A 115 -2.74 15.65 -23.05
C SER A 115 -2.78 14.18 -23.45
N TRP A 116 -2.96 13.25 -22.51
CA TRP A 116 -3.14 11.84 -22.77
C TRP A 116 -4.51 11.59 -23.41
N LYS A 117 -5.59 12.17 -22.87
CA LYS A 117 -6.94 12.08 -23.44
C LYS A 117 -7.00 12.60 -24.89
N ILE A 118 -6.38 13.76 -25.16
CA ILE A 118 -6.27 14.28 -26.52
C ILE A 118 -5.58 13.25 -27.43
N ALA A 119 -4.46 12.65 -26.99
CA ALA A 119 -3.73 11.68 -27.81
C ALA A 119 -4.57 10.43 -28.11
N VAL A 120 -5.26 9.89 -27.09
CA VAL A 120 -6.16 8.73 -27.25
C VAL A 120 -7.32 9.04 -28.19
N GLU A 121 -7.95 10.21 -28.07
CA GLU A 121 -9.12 10.57 -28.89
C GLU A 121 -8.77 11.05 -30.31
N SER A 122 -7.55 11.54 -30.53
CA SER A 122 -7.09 12.07 -31.83
C SER A 122 -6.47 11.03 -32.76
N ASP A 123 -6.16 9.83 -32.26
CA ASP A 123 -5.45 8.77 -32.99
C ASP A 123 -4.11 9.24 -33.62
N GLN A 124 -3.55 10.36 -33.14
CA GLN A 124 -2.33 10.97 -33.66
C GLN A 124 -1.18 10.83 -32.66
N TRP A 125 -0.32 9.84 -32.91
CA TRP A 125 0.88 9.57 -32.11
C TRP A 125 2.10 10.41 -32.52
N TRP A 126 2.03 11.19 -33.61
CA TRP A 126 3.19 11.91 -34.14
C TRP A 126 2.85 13.29 -34.75
N LEU A 127 3.33 14.36 -34.13
CA LEU A 127 3.22 15.74 -34.64
C LEU A 127 4.41 16.04 -35.56
N ALA A 128 4.29 15.71 -36.84
CA ALA A 128 5.23 16.15 -37.88
C ALA A 128 4.61 17.13 -38.89
N ASN A 129 3.31 17.44 -38.82
CA ASN A 129 2.66 18.34 -39.80
C ASN A 129 1.64 19.28 -39.16
N THR A 130 1.98 20.56 -39.13
CA THR A 130 1.25 21.66 -38.47
C THR A 130 0.03 22.18 -39.24
N LYS A 131 -0.39 21.55 -40.34
CA LYS A 131 -1.44 22.11 -41.23
C LYS A 131 -2.88 21.66 -40.98
N HIS A 132 -3.12 20.64 -40.15
CA HIS A 132 -4.48 20.21 -39.79
C HIS A 132 -4.56 19.71 -38.34
N LEU A 133 -4.41 20.62 -37.37
CA LEU A 133 -4.82 20.34 -36.00
C LEU A 133 -6.35 20.29 -35.96
N LYS A 134 -6.94 19.09 -36.04
CA LYS A 134 -8.27 18.89 -35.45
C LYS A 134 -8.11 19.18 -33.97
N THR A 135 -8.70 20.27 -33.49
CA THR A 135 -8.69 20.62 -32.05
C THR A 135 -9.59 19.63 -31.33
N VAL A 136 -9.08 18.41 -31.10
CA VAL A 136 -9.72 17.40 -30.27
C VAL A 136 -9.73 17.94 -28.85
N ARG A 137 -10.93 18.18 -28.33
CA ARG A 137 -11.15 18.56 -26.95
C ARG A 137 -11.78 17.36 -26.28
N PRO A 138 -11.09 16.62 -25.40
CA PRO A 138 -11.70 15.53 -24.67
C PRO A 138 -12.70 16.01 -23.64
N ARG A 139 -13.60 15.12 -23.24
CA ARG A 139 -14.39 15.32 -22.01
C ARG A 139 -13.53 14.93 -20.81
N PHE A 140 -13.45 15.81 -19.81
CA PHE A 140 -12.81 15.53 -18.52
C PHE A 140 -13.69 14.59 -17.71
N ASP A 141 -13.09 13.53 -17.16
CA ASP A 141 -13.71 12.57 -16.26
C ASP A 141 -12.97 12.58 -14.93
N LEU A 142 -13.67 12.97 -13.85
CA LEU A 142 -13.09 13.09 -12.52
C LEU A 142 -12.64 11.74 -11.97
N ALA A 143 -13.45 10.69 -12.13
CA ALA A 143 -13.13 9.38 -11.56
C ALA A 143 -11.92 8.77 -12.25
N GLU A 144 -11.84 8.90 -13.59
CA GLU A 144 -10.66 8.47 -14.36
C GLU A 144 -9.41 9.27 -13.95
N PHE A 145 -9.55 10.59 -13.75
CA PHE A 145 -8.45 11.44 -13.29
C PHE A 145 -7.96 11.04 -11.89
N GLU A 146 -8.86 10.82 -10.93
CA GLU A 146 -8.51 10.42 -9.55
C GLU A 146 -7.85 9.05 -9.49
N GLU A 147 -8.33 8.08 -10.29
CA GLU A 147 -7.71 6.75 -10.38
C GLU A 147 -6.26 6.86 -10.87
N ARG A 148 -6.03 7.63 -11.94
CA ARG A 148 -4.69 7.86 -12.48
C ARG A 148 -3.81 8.63 -11.51
N LEU A 149 -4.33 9.67 -10.87
CA LEU A 149 -3.60 10.44 -9.85
C LEU A 149 -3.17 9.53 -8.69
N THR A 150 -4.05 8.66 -8.21
CA THR A 150 -3.77 7.70 -7.14
C THR A 150 -2.66 6.71 -7.53
N LYS A 151 -2.72 6.14 -8.74
CA LYS A 151 -1.68 5.24 -9.27
C LYS A 151 -0.32 5.94 -9.35
N LEU A 152 -0.28 7.17 -9.86
CA LEU A 152 0.93 7.97 -9.97
C LEU A 152 1.53 8.31 -8.61
N GLN A 153 0.70 8.75 -7.66
CA GLN A 153 1.15 9.03 -6.29
C GLN A 153 1.70 7.77 -5.60
N ALA A 154 1.07 6.60 -5.80
CA ALA A 154 1.56 5.33 -5.26
C ALA A 154 2.92 4.94 -5.83
N PHE A 155 3.13 5.15 -7.14
CA PHE A 155 4.42 4.90 -7.78
C PHE A 155 5.50 5.87 -7.28
N GLN A 156 5.19 7.16 -7.14
CA GLN A 156 6.11 8.16 -6.58
C GLN A 156 6.51 7.83 -5.13
N LYS A 157 5.55 7.42 -4.29
CA LYS A 157 5.84 6.92 -2.93
C LYS A 157 6.76 5.71 -2.95
N THR A 158 6.59 4.82 -3.93
CA THR A 158 7.45 3.64 -4.10
C THR A 158 8.89 4.03 -4.47
N ILE A 159 9.06 4.96 -5.41
CA ILE A 159 10.38 5.51 -5.78
C ILE A 159 11.05 6.15 -4.56
N GLN A 160 10.34 7.05 -3.87
CA GLN A 160 10.86 7.75 -2.70
C GLN A 160 11.29 6.76 -1.61
N HIS A 161 10.45 5.78 -1.30
CA HIS A 161 10.77 4.75 -0.31
C HIS A 161 12.02 3.95 -0.71
N ARG A 162 12.13 3.54 -1.99
CA ARG A 162 13.30 2.82 -2.51
C ARG A 162 14.59 3.64 -2.40
N LEU A 163 14.56 4.92 -2.74
CA LEU A 163 15.72 5.81 -2.57
C LEU A 163 16.13 5.92 -1.10
N GLN A 164 15.16 6.08 -0.19
CA GLN A 164 15.40 6.20 1.25
C GLN A 164 16.03 4.92 1.84
N VAL A 165 15.47 3.74 1.55
CA VAL A 165 15.96 2.48 2.14
C VAL A 165 17.30 2.04 1.58
N THR A 166 17.66 2.49 0.37
CA THR A 166 18.95 2.18 -0.27
C THR A 166 20.00 3.27 -0.08
N GLY A 167 19.65 4.40 0.55
CA GLY A 167 20.56 5.54 0.75
C GLY A 167 20.96 6.25 -0.54
N GLN A 168 20.12 6.20 -1.57
CA GLN A 168 20.37 6.80 -2.88
C GLN A 168 19.64 8.13 -3.05
N THR A 169 20.09 8.93 -4.03
CA THR A 169 19.43 10.18 -4.45
C THR A 169 19.13 10.14 -5.96
N ALA A 170 18.26 11.05 -6.40
CA ALA A 170 17.85 11.22 -7.78
C ALA A 170 17.91 12.69 -8.20
N TYR A 171 18.07 12.94 -9.51
CA TYR A 171 17.89 14.26 -10.09
C TYR A 171 16.41 14.47 -10.40
N TYR A 172 15.76 15.34 -9.64
CA TYR A 172 14.37 15.71 -9.87
C TYR A 172 14.31 16.84 -10.88
N ILE A 173 13.47 16.67 -11.89
CA ILE A 173 13.28 17.64 -12.95
C ILE A 173 11.81 17.62 -13.36
N ASP A 174 11.22 18.76 -13.65
CA ASP A 174 9.86 18.82 -14.18
C ASP A 174 9.81 19.21 -15.67
N TYR A 175 8.59 19.31 -16.22
CA TYR A 175 8.37 19.63 -17.63
C TYR A 175 8.81 21.05 -18.01
N ASP A 176 8.75 22.00 -17.08
CA ASP A 176 9.17 23.38 -17.35
C ASP A 176 10.69 23.49 -17.23
N ASP A 177 11.29 22.77 -16.27
CA ASP A 177 12.74 22.68 -16.08
C ASP A 177 13.48 22.08 -17.28
N ILE A 178 12.91 21.08 -17.98
CA ILE A 178 13.58 20.50 -19.17
C ILE A 178 13.72 21.50 -20.32
N LEU A 179 13.01 22.64 -20.28
CA LEU A 179 13.12 23.71 -21.26
C LEU A 179 14.22 24.74 -20.90
N ASP A 180 14.92 24.54 -19.79
CA ASP A 180 16.03 25.36 -19.34
C ASP A 180 17.38 24.68 -19.67
N LEU A 181 18.20 25.41 -20.43
CA LEU A 181 19.52 24.94 -20.86
C LEU A 181 20.49 24.74 -19.69
N GLU A 182 20.44 25.61 -18.67
CA GLU A 182 21.30 25.51 -17.49
C GLU A 182 20.93 24.27 -16.67
N VAL A 183 19.63 23.97 -16.54
CA VAL A 183 19.16 22.78 -15.82
C VAL A 183 19.59 21.49 -16.52
N LEU A 184 19.50 21.40 -17.85
CA LEU A 184 19.98 20.21 -18.58
C LEU A 184 21.51 20.06 -18.50
N ASN A 185 22.25 21.15 -18.48
CA ASN A 185 23.70 21.12 -18.24
C ASN A 185 24.05 20.74 -16.79
N GLY A 186 23.21 21.10 -15.82
CA GLY A 186 23.26 20.60 -14.44
C GLY A 186 23.01 19.09 -14.35
N LEU A 187 22.06 18.58 -15.14
CA LEU A 187 21.81 17.14 -15.27
C LEU A 187 23.02 16.41 -15.88
N ALA A 188 23.68 16.97 -16.91
CA ALA A 188 24.91 16.41 -17.46
C ALA A 188 26.03 16.31 -16.38
N ALA A 189 26.18 17.34 -15.56
CA ALA A 189 27.10 17.33 -14.43
C ALA A 189 26.73 16.27 -13.37
N PHE A 190 25.45 16.12 -13.04
CA PHE A 190 24.97 15.05 -12.15
C PHE A 190 25.31 13.66 -12.68
N LEU A 191 25.16 13.44 -13.98
CA LEU A 191 25.51 12.18 -14.66
C LEU A 191 27.02 11.93 -14.71
N GLY A 192 27.85 12.93 -14.38
CA GLY A 192 29.30 12.84 -14.46
C GLY A 192 29.83 12.88 -15.89
N VAL A 193 29.09 13.52 -16.79
CA VAL A 193 29.44 13.69 -18.21
C VAL A 193 30.08 15.08 -18.40
N ASP A 194 31.17 15.16 -19.16
CA ASP A 194 31.89 16.43 -19.42
C ASP A 194 31.24 17.28 -20.51
N ALA A 195 30.52 16.65 -21.45
CA ALA A 195 29.81 17.34 -22.53
C ALA A 195 28.73 18.30 -22.01
N ARG A 196 28.50 19.39 -22.73
CA ARG A 196 27.48 20.41 -22.41
C ARG A 196 26.71 20.78 -23.67
N LEU A 197 25.42 21.06 -23.51
CA LEU A 197 24.56 21.55 -24.56
C LEU A 197 24.80 23.05 -24.77
N ALA A 198 25.00 23.46 -26.03
CA ALA A 198 25.08 24.86 -26.43
C ALA A 198 23.68 25.47 -26.72
N SER A 199 22.72 24.62 -27.07
CA SER A 199 21.33 24.99 -27.33
C SER A 199 20.43 23.76 -27.15
N LEU A 200 19.11 23.99 -27.01
CA LEU A 200 18.12 22.92 -26.88
C LEU A 200 17.59 22.47 -28.23
N ASP A 201 17.34 21.17 -28.34
CA ASP A 201 16.60 20.57 -29.43
C ASP A 201 15.09 20.66 -29.20
N PHE A 202 14.43 21.51 -29.98
CA PHE A 202 12.99 21.76 -29.87
C PHE A 202 12.10 20.88 -30.76
N ARG A 203 12.64 19.86 -31.43
CA ARG A 203 11.85 18.95 -32.29
C ARG A 203 10.63 18.35 -31.58
N PHE A 204 10.73 18.10 -30.28
CA PHE A 204 9.68 17.48 -29.47
C PHE A 204 8.97 18.45 -28.52
N LYS A 205 9.13 19.77 -28.69
CA LYS A 205 8.44 20.75 -27.85
C LYS A 205 6.93 20.70 -28.10
N LYS A 206 6.14 20.69 -27.03
CA LYS A 206 4.67 20.79 -27.12
C LYS A 206 4.30 22.13 -27.76
N GLN A 207 3.54 22.08 -28.85
CA GLN A 207 3.18 23.26 -29.66
C GLN A 207 1.81 23.89 -29.31
N ASN A 208 1.10 23.39 -28.29
CA ASN A 208 -0.28 23.82 -28.01
C ASN A 208 -0.39 24.66 -26.70
N PRO A 209 -0.26 26.00 -26.79
CA PRO A 209 -0.21 26.93 -25.65
C PRO A 209 -1.58 27.29 -25.06
N GLU A 210 -2.68 26.68 -25.51
CA GLU A 210 -4.02 26.99 -24.99
C GLU A 210 -4.12 26.74 -23.47
N ALA A 211 -4.96 27.51 -22.77
CA ALA A 211 -5.22 27.27 -21.36
C ALA A 211 -5.85 25.89 -21.16
N ILE A 212 -5.59 25.24 -20.02
CA ILE A 212 -6.15 23.91 -19.69
C ILE A 212 -7.68 23.90 -19.84
N ARG A 213 -8.34 24.97 -19.41
CA ARG A 213 -9.79 25.16 -19.50
C ARG A 213 -10.31 25.03 -20.93
N ASP A 214 -9.57 25.52 -21.92
CA ASP A 214 -10.00 25.55 -23.32
C ASP A 214 -9.72 24.23 -24.06
N LYS A 215 -8.99 23.31 -23.40
CA LYS A 215 -8.62 22.00 -23.94
C LYS A 215 -9.66 20.91 -23.68
N VAL A 216 -10.73 21.19 -22.94
CA VAL A 216 -11.78 20.22 -22.58
C VAL A 216 -13.17 20.69 -23.03
N GLN A 217 -14.10 19.75 -23.23
CA GLN A 217 -15.49 20.06 -23.60
C GLN A 217 -16.34 20.55 -22.43
N ASN A 218 -15.99 20.16 -21.20
CA ASN A 218 -16.75 20.40 -19.96
C ASN A 218 -15.93 21.13 -18.89
N PRO A 219 -15.39 22.34 -19.16
CA PRO A 219 -14.50 23.04 -18.23
C PRO A 219 -15.13 23.33 -16.86
N ALA A 220 -16.43 23.67 -16.82
CA ALA A 220 -17.13 23.93 -15.57
C ALA A 220 -17.27 22.67 -14.69
N GLU A 221 -17.52 21.51 -15.29
CA GLU A 221 -17.59 20.24 -14.57
C GLU A 221 -16.20 19.82 -14.06
N MET A 222 -15.16 20.03 -14.87
CA MET A 222 -13.77 19.81 -14.47
C MET A 222 -13.39 20.69 -13.27
N GLU A 223 -13.67 21.99 -13.31
CA GLU A 223 -13.39 22.91 -12.21
C GLU A 223 -14.12 22.51 -10.92
N ALA A 224 -15.41 22.15 -11.02
CA ALA A 224 -16.19 21.69 -9.88
C ALA A 224 -15.66 20.36 -9.30
N GLY A 225 -15.27 19.41 -10.16
CA GLY A 225 -14.71 18.14 -9.72
C GLY A 225 -13.32 18.27 -9.10
N LEU A 226 -12.43 19.08 -9.69
CA LEU A 226 -11.10 19.32 -9.14
C LEU A 226 -11.14 19.99 -7.76
N ALA A 227 -12.20 20.74 -7.45
CA ALA A 227 -12.40 21.32 -6.12
C ALA A 227 -12.68 20.28 -5.02
N THR A 228 -13.12 19.07 -5.37
CA THR A 228 -13.36 17.98 -4.41
C THR A 228 -12.15 17.09 -4.19
N VAL A 229 -11.13 17.18 -5.04
CA VAL A 229 -9.91 16.37 -4.94
C VAL A 229 -9.12 16.79 -3.70
N ASP A 230 -8.71 15.81 -2.89
CA ASP A 230 -7.85 16.04 -1.72
C ASP A 230 -6.38 16.22 -2.14
N TRP A 231 -6.06 17.38 -2.72
CA TRP A 231 -4.72 17.72 -3.22
C TRP A 231 -3.62 17.62 -2.18
N PHE A 232 -3.98 17.83 -0.91
CA PHE A 232 -3.05 17.85 0.21
C PHE A 232 -3.02 16.53 0.98
N ASN A 233 -3.81 15.54 0.58
CA ASN A 233 -4.00 14.29 1.32
C ASN A 233 -4.41 14.53 2.79
N ILE A 234 -5.18 15.59 3.07
CA ILE A 234 -5.65 15.94 4.43
C ILE A 234 -6.58 14.85 4.98
N GLN A 235 -7.38 14.22 4.12
CA GLN A 235 -8.32 13.17 4.50
C GLN A 235 -7.65 11.80 4.65
N GLN A 236 -6.47 11.59 4.05
CA GLN A 236 -5.64 10.41 4.35
C GLN A 236 -4.99 10.57 5.73
N THR A 237 -5.78 10.36 6.79
CA THR A 237 -5.22 10.27 8.15
C THR A 237 -4.24 9.10 8.17
N PRO A 238 -2.94 9.33 8.43
CA PRO A 238 -1.97 8.24 8.41
C PRO A 238 -2.39 7.15 9.40
N ASN A 239 -2.32 5.90 8.96
CA ASN A 239 -2.37 4.79 9.91
C ASN A 239 -0.99 4.66 10.54
N PHE A 240 -0.88 5.02 11.81
CA PHE A 240 0.37 4.94 12.57
C PHE A 240 0.61 3.55 13.16
N GLU A 241 -0.35 2.64 13.04
CA GLU A 241 -0.14 1.27 13.45
C GLU A 241 0.89 0.57 12.55
N PRO A 242 1.80 -0.24 13.13
CA PRO A 242 2.72 -1.03 12.35
C PRO A 242 1.99 -1.97 11.39
N ARG A 243 2.49 -2.08 10.15
CA ARG A 243 2.00 -3.09 9.19
C ARG A 243 2.11 -4.49 9.80
N ARG A 244 1.06 -5.30 9.63
CA ARG A 244 0.99 -6.66 10.17
C ARG A 244 1.34 -7.68 9.10
N ASN A 245 1.95 -8.78 9.53
CA ASN A 245 2.14 -9.96 8.70
C ASN A 245 0.90 -10.87 8.78
N ALA A 246 0.83 -11.86 7.90
CA ALA A 246 -0.32 -12.78 7.84
C ALA A 246 -0.53 -13.65 9.09
N SER A 247 0.44 -13.70 10.02
CA SER A 247 0.35 -14.45 11.29
C SER A 247 -0.03 -15.93 11.14
N VAL A 248 0.44 -16.58 10.07
CA VAL A 248 0.15 -17.98 9.70
C VAL A 248 0.25 -18.99 10.84
N PRO A 249 1.25 -18.93 11.75
CA PRO A 249 1.36 -19.89 12.86
C PRO A 249 0.17 -19.90 13.82
N GLN A 250 -0.67 -18.84 13.79
CA GLN A 250 -1.84 -18.74 14.65
C GLN A 250 -3.10 -19.30 13.99
N TYR A 251 -3.07 -19.67 12.70
CA TYR A 251 -4.24 -20.22 12.04
C TYR A 251 -4.62 -21.57 12.66
N ILE A 252 -5.93 -21.85 12.69
CA ILE A 252 -6.49 -23.05 13.28
C ILE A 252 -7.37 -23.71 12.24
N ALA A 253 -7.15 -24.99 11.97
CA ALA A 253 -8.02 -25.82 11.15
C ALA A 253 -8.50 -27.03 11.97
N SER A 254 -9.42 -27.81 11.42
CA SER A 254 -9.81 -29.11 11.97
C SER A 254 -9.59 -30.19 10.91
N VAL A 255 -9.16 -31.39 11.31
CA VAL A 255 -8.92 -32.49 10.35
C VAL A 255 -10.21 -32.93 9.66
N GLY A 256 -11.35 -32.89 10.34
CA GLY A 256 -12.63 -33.36 9.76
C GLY A 256 -13.48 -32.29 9.09
N ALA A 257 -12.98 -31.07 8.92
CA ALA A 257 -13.68 -30.02 8.18
C ALA A 257 -12.70 -29.17 7.38
N PRO A 258 -12.99 -28.85 6.10
CA PRO A 258 -12.16 -27.98 5.27
C PRO A 258 -12.37 -26.51 5.67
N LEU A 259 -12.12 -26.17 6.93
CA LEU A 259 -12.28 -24.85 7.52
C LEU A 259 -10.95 -24.34 8.05
N LEU A 260 -10.61 -23.09 7.70
CA LEU A 260 -9.40 -22.41 8.13
C LEU A 260 -9.75 -21.13 8.90
N PHE A 261 -9.64 -21.17 10.22
CA PHE A 261 -9.86 -20.01 11.06
C PHE A 261 -8.59 -19.14 11.15
N GLN A 262 -8.72 -17.87 10.79
CA GLN A 262 -7.71 -16.83 10.91
C GLN A 262 -8.03 -15.93 12.12
N PRO A 263 -7.37 -16.13 13.28
CA PRO A 263 -7.82 -15.47 14.51
C PRO A 263 -7.41 -14.00 14.60
N VAL A 264 -8.39 -13.16 14.94
CA VAL A 264 -8.15 -11.83 15.49
C VAL A 264 -7.89 -11.97 16.99
N LYS A 265 -6.75 -11.44 17.48
CA LYS A 265 -6.45 -11.49 18.91
C LYS A 265 -7.44 -10.68 19.73
N SER A 266 -7.75 -11.18 20.93
CA SER A 266 -8.79 -10.65 21.83
C SER A 266 -10.22 -10.77 21.29
N ALA A 267 -10.43 -11.55 20.23
CA ALA A 267 -11.74 -12.07 19.79
C ALA A 267 -11.92 -13.52 20.33
N PRO A 268 -13.05 -14.21 20.12
CA PRO A 268 -13.38 -15.48 20.79
C PRO A 268 -12.59 -16.71 20.25
N GLU A 269 -11.26 -16.63 20.22
CA GLU A 269 -10.36 -17.68 19.70
C GLU A 269 -10.54 -19.00 20.44
N ALA A 270 -10.63 -18.96 21.76
CA ALA A 270 -10.76 -20.16 22.57
C ALA A 270 -12.11 -20.88 22.34
N GLN A 271 -13.20 -20.11 22.19
CA GLN A 271 -14.52 -20.63 21.85
C GLN A 271 -14.52 -21.29 20.47
N LEU A 272 -13.92 -20.64 19.48
CA LEU A 272 -13.84 -21.14 18.10
C LEU A 272 -12.90 -22.33 17.95
N ARG A 273 -11.77 -22.35 18.67
CA ARG A 273 -10.91 -23.54 18.73
C ARG A 273 -11.67 -24.74 19.28
N LYS A 274 -12.44 -24.55 20.36
CA LYS A 274 -13.29 -25.60 20.92
C LYS A 274 -14.39 -26.02 19.95
N TRP A 275 -15.02 -25.08 19.25
CA TRP A 275 -16.01 -25.40 18.22
C TRP A 275 -15.41 -26.22 17.08
N LEU A 276 -14.25 -25.81 16.52
CA LEU A 276 -13.52 -26.54 15.47
C LEU A 276 -13.10 -27.95 15.91
N SER A 277 -12.79 -28.14 17.20
CA SER A 277 -12.46 -29.47 17.74
C SER A 277 -13.63 -30.47 17.66
N SER A 278 -14.86 -29.98 17.48
CA SER A 278 -16.05 -30.84 17.30
C SER A 278 -16.07 -31.57 15.96
N PHE A 279 -15.31 -31.11 14.97
CA PHE A 279 -15.14 -31.79 13.68
C PHE A 279 -13.97 -32.78 13.67
N GLY A 280 -13.11 -32.76 14.69
CA GLY A 280 -11.89 -33.57 14.74
C GLY A 280 -10.74 -32.84 15.42
N GLU A 281 -9.55 -33.46 15.41
CA GLU A 281 -8.35 -32.85 15.99
C GLU A 281 -8.02 -31.51 15.32
N THR A 282 -7.68 -30.49 16.12
CA THR A 282 -7.34 -29.17 15.60
C THR A 282 -5.90 -29.13 15.11
N VAL A 283 -5.69 -28.64 13.89
CA VAL A 283 -4.36 -28.40 13.33
C VAL A 283 -3.97 -26.94 13.58
N THR A 284 -2.77 -26.72 14.13
CA THR A 284 -2.24 -25.38 14.46
C THR A 284 -0.75 -25.28 14.13
N GLY A 285 -0.14 -24.10 14.31
CA GLY A 285 1.31 -23.94 14.16
C GLY A 285 1.78 -23.98 12.71
N PHE A 286 0.91 -23.61 11.77
CA PHE A 286 1.24 -23.61 10.34
C PHE A 286 2.44 -22.70 10.03
N ASP A 287 3.31 -23.18 9.15
CA ASP A 287 4.17 -22.34 8.33
C ASP A 287 3.60 -22.25 6.89
N ARG A 288 4.30 -21.54 5.99
CA ARG A 288 3.86 -21.39 4.59
C ARG A 288 3.76 -22.73 3.85
N LYS A 289 4.69 -23.65 4.11
CA LYS A 289 4.76 -24.95 3.44
C LYS A 289 3.65 -25.87 3.95
N THR A 290 3.47 -25.97 5.26
CA THR A 290 2.42 -26.81 5.86
C THR A 290 1.03 -26.26 5.55
N LEU A 291 0.86 -24.94 5.51
CA LEU A 291 -0.42 -24.34 5.10
C LEU A 291 -0.73 -24.64 3.63
N LYS A 292 0.26 -24.53 2.74
CA LYS A 292 0.07 -24.90 1.32
C LYS A 292 -0.31 -26.38 1.19
N ALA A 293 0.39 -27.28 1.86
CA ALA A 293 0.07 -28.71 1.84
C ALA A 293 -1.33 -29.00 2.38
N TRP A 294 -1.77 -28.28 3.43
CA TRP A 294 -3.13 -28.39 3.94
C TRP A 294 -4.16 -27.92 2.91
N LYS A 295 -3.95 -26.78 2.26
CA LYS A 295 -4.85 -26.27 1.21
C LYS A 295 -4.93 -27.21 0.00
N ASP A 296 -3.79 -27.76 -0.42
CA ASP A 296 -3.70 -28.69 -1.54
C ASP A 296 -4.40 -30.04 -1.23
N SER A 297 -4.54 -30.41 0.06
CA SER A 297 -5.29 -31.60 0.49
C SER A 297 -6.76 -31.34 0.85
N HIS A 298 -7.18 -30.08 0.93
CA HIS A 298 -8.53 -29.67 1.32
C HIS A 298 -9.13 -28.73 0.26
N HIS A 299 -9.30 -29.22 -0.96
CA HIS A 299 -9.89 -28.43 -2.03
C HIS A 299 -11.31 -27.95 -1.67
N GLY A 300 -11.62 -26.71 -2.00
CA GLY A 300 -12.90 -26.08 -1.64
C GLY A 300 -12.98 -25.61 -0.19
N PHE A 301 -11.86 -25.59 0.56
CA PHE A 301 -11.86 -25.04 1.92
C PHE A 301 -12.42 -23.63 2.01
N ARG A 302 -12.95 -23.30 3.19
CA ARG A 302 -13.39 -21.95 3.54
C ARG A 302 -12.59 -21.40 4.70
N SER A 303 -11.98 -20.25 4.46
CA SER A 303 -11.30 -19.46 5.46
C SER A 303 -12.24 -18.44 6.08
N PHE A 304 -12.13 -18.22 7.38
CA PHE A 304 -12.98 -17.24 8.05
C PHE A 304 -12.28 -16.59 9.23
N THR A 305 -12.81 -15.45 9.65
CA THR A 305 -12.42 -14.75 10.87
C THR A 305 -13.66 -14.25 11.61
N VAL A 306 -13.46 -13.80 12.84
CA VAL A 306 -14.53 -13.24 13.68
C VAL A 306 -14.10 -11.89 14.21
N LEU A 307 -14.97 -10.89 13.98
CA LEU A 307 -14.84 -9.53 14.46
C LEU A 307 -15.65 -9.38 15.75
N ARG A 308 -15.01 -8.82 16.77
CA ARG A 308 -15.61 -8.48 18.07
C ARG A 308 -15.87 -6.98 18.13
N HIS A 309 -16.93 -6.57 18.81
CA HIS A 309 -17.19 -5.15 19.05
C HIS A 309 -15.96 -4.46 19.67
N PRO A 310 -15.50 -3.28 19.20
CA PRO A 310 -14.22 -2.71 19.62
C PRO A 310 -14.11 -2.52 21.14
N LEU A 311 -15.15 -2.04 21.82
CA LEU A 311 -15.20 -1.92 23.28
C LEU A 311 -15.04 -3.30 23.99
N ALA A 312 -15.79 -4.32 23.55
CA ALA A 312 -15.70 -5.68 24.11
C ALA A 312 -14.33 -6.30 23.87
N ARG A 313 -13.72 -6.02 22.71
CA ARG A 313 -12.38 -6.48 22.38
C ARG A 313 -11.33 -5.83 23.27
N ALA A 314 -11.41 -4.52 23.48
CA ALA A 314 -10.52 -3.79 24.38
C ALA A 314 -10.65 -4.32 25.82
N HIS A 315 -11.88 -4.58 26.26
CA HIS A 315 -12.17 -5.16 27.59
C HIS A 315 -11.54 -6.54 27.78
N ALA A 316 -11.68 -7.43 26.79
CA ALA A 316 -11.05 -8.74 26.80
C ALA A 316 -9.52 -8.64 26.84
N ALA A 317 -8.96 -7.72 26.05
CA ALA A 317 -7.53 -7.50 25.98
C ALA A 317 -6.94 -6.93 27.29
N PHE A 318 -7.67 -6.01 27.94
CA PHE A 318 -7.33 -5.49 29.27
C PHE A 318 -7.37 -6.59 30.33
N SER A 319 -8.43 -7.40 30.32
CA SER A 319 -8.59 -8.54 31.23
C SER A 319 -7.45 -9.55 31.09
N ASP A 320 -7.07 -9.92 29.86
CA ASP A 320 -5.94 -10.84 29.60
C ASP A 320 -4.61 -10.23 30.05
N TYR A 321 -4.42 -8.92 29.83
CA TYR A 321 -3.23 -8.22 30.29
C TYR A 321 -3.13 -8.19 31.83
N ILE A 322 -4.22 -7.94 32.55
CA ILE A 322 -4.23 -7.98 34.02
C ILE A 322 -3.86 -9.38 34.53
N ALA A 323 -4.35 -10.43 33.86
CA ALA A 323 -4.10 -11.80 34.27
C ALA A 323 -2.65 -12.26 34.02
N ARG A 324 -2.02 -11.81 32.92
CA ARG A 324 -0.74 -12.38 32.44
C ARG A 324 0.43 -11.40 32.42
N GLU A 325 0.16 -10.10 32.43
CA GLU A 325 1.14 -9.02 32.31
C GLU A 325 2.18 -9.24 31.20
N TYR A 326 1.72 -9.66 30.02
CA TYR A 326 2.58 -10.00 28.88
C TYR A 326 3.27 -8.80 28.20
N ILE A 327 3.09 -7.58 28.74
CA ILE A 327 3.75 -6.34 28.29
C ILE A 327 4.42 -5.73 29.52
N ALA A 328 5.71 -6.03 29.72
CA ALA A 328 6.44 -5.64 30.92
C ALA A 328 6.48 -4.11 31.12
N GLU A 329 6.45 -3.35 30.03
CA GLU A 329 6.59 -1.91 29.99
C GLU A 329 5.27 -1.16 30.25
N LEU A 330 4.11 -1.82 30.10
CA LEU A 330 2.81 -1.14 30.19
C LEU A 330 2.48 -0.70 31.62
N ARG A 331 2.68 -1.55 32.63
CA ARG A 331 2.48 -1.19 34.05
C ARG A 331 3.31 0.03 34.48
N PRO A 332 4.65 0.09 34.27
CA PRO A 332 5.43 1.28 34.62
C PRO A 332 5.04 2.51 33.80
N TYR A 333 4.64 2.32 32.54
CA TYR A 333 4.12 3.41 31.70
C TYR A 333 2.84 4.02 32.27
N LEU A 334 1.82 3.20 32.59
CA LEU A 334 0.55 3.68 33.16
C LEU A 334 0.78 4.44 34.48
N LYS A 335 1.69 3.95 35.33
CA LYS A 335 2.05 4.64 36.58
C LYS A 335 2.73 5.99 36.33
N ARG A 336 3.62 6.08 35.34
CA ARG A 336 4.39 7.31 35.06
C ARG A 336 3.58 8.34 34.29
N VAL A 337 2.90 7.93 33.22
CA VAL A 337 2.24 8.84 32.27
C VAL A 337 0.81 9.13 32.68
N HIS A 338 0.03 8.09 32.97
CA HIS A 338 -1.38 8.23 33.34
C HIS A 338 -1.60 8.35 34.85
N ARG A 339 -0.53 8.35 35.66
CA ARG A 339 -0.58 8.38 37.14
C ARG A 339 -1.47 7.29 37.74
N PHE A 340 -1.67 6.21 37.00
CA PHE A 340 -2.57 5.12 37.37
C PHE A 340 -1.78 3.90 37.81
N GLN A 341 -2.06 3.41 39.02
CA GLN A 341 -1.39 2.25 39.58
C GLN A 341 -2.29 1.02 39.51
N LEU A 342 -1.94 0.10 38.62
CA LEU A 342 -2.58 -1.21 38.56
C LEU A 342 -2.36 -1.99 39.87
N PRO A 343 -3.32 -2.85 40.28
CA PRO A 343 -3.17 -3.75 41.42
C PRO A 343 -1.88 -4.57 41.35
N GLY A 344 -1.35 -4.99 42.51
CA GLY A 344 -0.15 -5.83 42.55
C GLY A 344 -0.30 -7.10 41.70
N LYS A 345 0.81 -7.65 41.19
CA LYS A 345 0.75 -8.85 40.33
C LYS A 345 -0.05 -9.97 40.97
N GLY A 346 -1.00 -10.54 40.23
CA GLY A 346 -1.89 -11.61 40.72
C GLY A 346 -2.95 -11.16 41.73
N LYS A 347 -2.99 -9.88 42.12
CA LYS A 347 -4.09 -9.29 42.88
C LYS A 347 -5.11 -8.72 41.91
N GLY A 348 -6.38 -9.05 42.11
CA GLY A 348 -7.48 -8.44 41.37
C GLY A 348 -7.71 -6.98 41.76
N PHE A 349 -8.63 -6.32 41.06
CA PHE A 349 -9.16 -5.04 41.51
C PHE A 349 -10.05 -5.23 42.73
N GLU A 350 -10.12 -4.20 43.58
CA GLU A 350 -10.87 -4.25 44.85
C GLU A 350 -12.39 -4.17 44.62
N SER A 351 -12.82 -3.53 43.54
CA SER A 351 -14.23 -3.43 43.15
C SER A 351 -14.40 -3.37 41.62
N PRO A 352 -15.63 -3.60 41.11
CA PRO A 352 -15.99 -3.36 39.71
C PRO A 352 -15.69 -1.93 39.24
N GLU A 353 -15.92 -0.94 40.10
CA GLU A 353 -15.66 0.47 39.84
C GLU A 353 -14.15 0.74 39.69
N ALA A 354 -13.32 0.16 40.55
CA ALA A 354 -11.86 0.29 40.43
C ALA A 354 -11.34 -0.36 39.14
N PHE A 355 -11.92 -1.48 38.72
CA PHE A 355 -11.60 -2.10 37.42
C PHE A 355 -12.02 -1.17 36.26
N ARG A 356 -13.21 -0.59 36.35
CA ARG A 356 -13.75 0.36 35.36
C ARG A 356 -12.84 1.58 35.19
N GLU A 357 -12.40 2.20 36.29
CA GLU A 357 -11.45 3.32 36.26
C GLU A 357 -10.15 2.95 35.54
N GLY A 358 -9.59 1.77 35.86
CA GLY A 358 -8.42 1.26 35.16
C GLY A 358 -8.67 1.00 33.68
N PHE A 359 -9.87 0.55 33.33
CA PHE A 359 -10.24 0.31 31.94
C PHE A 359 -10.39 1.60 31.14
N VAL A 360 -10.96 2.67 31.72
CA VAL A 360 -10.99 4.01 31.11
C VAL A 360 -9.57 4.49 30.80
N VAL A 361 -8.66 4.39 31.78
CA VAL A 361 -7.24 4.76 31.60
C VAL A 361 -6.60 3.92 30.50
N PHE A 362 -6.94 2.64 30.43
CA PHE A 362 -6.44 1.76 29.38
C PHE A 362 -6.96 2.16 27.99
N LEU A 363 -8.22 2.55 27.84
CA LEU A 363 -8.77 3.07 26.57
C LEU A 363 -8.08 4.38 26.14
N ASP A 364 -7.80 5.29 27.09
CA ASP A 364 -7.04 6.51 26.82
C ASP A 364 -5.60 6.21 26.38
N PHE A 365 -4.94 5.26 27.04
CA PHE A 365 -3.66 4.72 26.57
C PHE A 365 -3.76 4.21 25.13
N LEU A 366 -4.78 3.41 24.80
CA LEU A 366 -4.97 2.84 23.47
C LEU A 366 -5.16 3.91 22.40
N LYS A 367 -5.94 4.96 22.68
CA LYS A 367 -6.11 6.13 21.81
C LYS A 367 -4.75 6.73 21.44
N HIS A 368 -3.84 6.89 22.40
CA HIS A 368 -2.50 7.40 22.12
C HIS A 368 -1.61 6.37 21.43
N ASN A 369 -1.68 5.11 21.84
CA ASN A 369 -0.86 4.02 21.33
C ASN A 369 -1.11 3.76 19.83
N LEU A 370 -2.38 3.67 19.43
CA LEU A 370 -2.80 3.43 18.05
C LEU A 370 -2.51 4.62 17.13
N ASN A 371 -2.36 5.82 17.68
CA ASN A 371 -1.92 7.01 16.95
C ASN A 371 -0.40 7.25 17.01
N GLY A 372 0.39 6.27 17.46
CA GLY A 372 1.85 6.34 17.48
C GLY A 372 2.43 7.36 18.47
N ARG A 373 1.66 7.77 19.48
CA ARG A 373 2.04 8.81 20.47
C ARG A 373 2.63 8.25 21.76
N THR A 374 2.96 6.96 21.79
CA THR A 374 3.51 6.28 22.97
C THR A 374 4.71 5.43 22.57
N GLU A 375 5.66 5.25 23.47
CA GLU A 375 6.81 4.35 23.30
C GLU A 375 6.46 2.84 23.37
N ILE A 376 5.26 2.50 23.83
CA ILE A 376 4.80 1.10 23.90
C ILE A 376 4.46 0.62 22.49
N ARG A 377 5.01 -0.52 22.07
CA ARG A 377 4.67 -1.12 20.77
C ARG A 377 3.19 -1.50 20.71
N VAL A 378 2.56 -1.32 19.55
CA VAL A 378 1.17 -1.76 19.35
C VAL A 378 1.13 -3.29 19.30
N MET A 379 0.53 -3.90 20.32
CA MET A 379 0.40 -5.35 20.43
C MET A 379 -0.80 -5.88 19.61
N PRO A 380 -0.75 -7.09 19.02
CA PRO A 380 -1.87 -7.66 18.27
C PRO A 380 -3.19 -7.72 19.04
N GLN A 381 -3.12 -7.87 20.37
CA GLN A 381 -4.26 -7.89 21.28
C GLN A 381 -5.04 -6.56 21.28
N PHE A 382 -4.38 -5.46 20.94
CA PHE A 382 -4.94 -4.10 20.97
C PHE A 382 -4.97 -3.42 19.59
N ALA A 383 -4.26 -3.96 18.60
CA ALA A 383 -4.26 -3.43 17.23
C ALA A 383 -5.69 -3.35 16.67
N THR A 384 -5.98 -2.41 15.77
CA THR A 384 -7.28 -2.39 15.09
C THR A 384 -7.50 -3.68 14.29
N GLN A 385 -8.75 -4.15 14.26
CA GLN A 385 -9.14 -5.35 13.54
C GLN A 385 -8.92 -5.16 12.04
N GLY A 386 -9.17 -3.96 11.51
CA GLY A 386 -8.87 -3.63 10.12
C GLY A 386 -7.40 -3.85 9.76
N THR A 387 -6.48 -3.41 10.62
CA THR A 387 -5.03 -3.60 10.42
C THR A 387 -4.63 -5.08 10.50
N ILE A 388 -5.29 -5.89 11.34
CA ILE A 388 -5.08 -7.35 11.40
C ILE A 388 -5.54 -8.03 10.10
N LEU A 389 -6.72 -7.68 9.60
CA LEU A 389 -7.27 -8.23 8.35
C LEU A 389 -6.41 -7.86 7.13
N GLN A 390 -5.92 -6.63 7.05
CA GLN A 390 -4.91 -6.23 6.06
C GLN A 390 -3.64 -7.08 6.15
N GLY A 391 -3.24 -7.46 7.37
CA GLY A 391 -2.16 -8.41 7.60
C GLY A 391 -2.40 -9.76 6.92
N PHE A 392 -3.59 -10.34 7.09
CA PHE A 392 -3.98 -11.60 6.44
C PHE A 392 -3.90 -11.52 4.91
N ALA A 393 -4.38 -10.40 4.33
CA ALA A 393 -4.43 -10.18 2.88
C ALA A 393 -3.06 -10.24 2.18
N HIS A 394 -1.94 -10.09 2.90
CA HIS A 394 -0.60 -10.33 2.34
C HIS A 394 -0.36 -11.79 1.90
N LEU A 395 -1.17 -12.73 2.38
CA LEU A 395 -1.13 -14.13 1.98
C LEU A 395 -2.47 -14.61 1.42
N GLN A 396 -3.55 -14.40 2.18
CA GLN A 396 -4.93 -14.70 1.78
C GLN A 396 -5.90 -13.98 2.72
N SER A 397 -6.85 -13.25 2.14
CA SER A 397 -7.99 -12.71 2.86
C SER A 397 -8.95 -13.83 3.29
N PRO A 398 -9.62 -13.71 4.46
CA PRO A 398 -10.68 -14.63 4.84
C PRO A 398 -11.81 -14.59 3.81
N ASP A 399 -12.40 -15.75 3.50
CA ASP A 399 -13.60 -15.82 2.66
C ASP A 399 -14.81 -15.21 3.40
N HIS A 400 -14.85 -15.36 4.73
CA HIS A 400 -15.91 -14.77 5.57
C HIS A 400 -15.36 -14.04 6.80
N ALA A 401 -15.94 -12.88 7.11
CA ALA A 401 -15.73 -12.17 8.37
C ALA A 401 -17.06 -12.06 9.12
N PHE A 402 -17.24 -12.89 10.16
CA PHE A 402 -18.45 -12.90 10.96
C PHE A 402 -18.38 -11.92 12.13
N ARG A 403 -19.53 -11.43 12.59
CA ARG A 403 -19.63 -10.70 13.86
C ARG A 403 -19.86 -11.66 15.00
N GLU A 404 -19.23 -11.40 16.14
CA GLU A 404 -19.39 -12.22 17.33
C GLU A 404 -20.83 -12.27 17.84
N ASP A 405 -21.58 -11.18 17.76
CA ASP A 405 -22.99 -11.09 18.19
C ASP A 405 -23.94 -11.95 17.33
N ARG A 406 -23.53 -12.30 16.10
CA ARG A 406 -24.25 -13.20 15.19
C ARG A 406 -23.45 -14.46 14.87
N LEU A 407 -22.56 -14.86 15.78
CA LEU A 407 -21.61 -15.93 15.51
C LEU A 407 -22.28 -17.26 15.19
N ALA A 408 -23.33 -17.65 15.93
CA ALA A 408 -24.03 -18.90 15.70
C ALA A 408 -24.65 -18.98 14.29
N GLU A 409 -25.24 -17.89 13.81
CA GLU A 409 -25.81 -17.80 12.46
C GLU A 409 -24.72 -17.85 11.38
N GLY A 410 -23.62 -17.14 11.61
CA GLY A 410 -22.46 -17.14 10.71
C GLY A 410 -21.82 -18.53 10.57
N LEU A 411 -21.65 -19.23 11.68
CA LEU A 411 -21.12 -20.60 11.67
C LEU A 411 -22.07 -21.58 11.01
N ALA A 412 -23.39 -21.45 11.23
CA ALA A 412 -24.39 -22.27 10.54
C ALA A 412 -24.31 -22.08 9.02
N PHE A 413 -24.23 -20.83 8.55
CA PHE A 413 -24.02 -20.52 7.12
C PHE A 413 -22.73 -21.16 6.59
N LEU A 414 -21.61 -20.97 7.29
CA LEU A 414 -20.31 -21.51 6.90
C LEU A 414 -20.33 -23.03 6.76
N THR A 415 -20.96 -23.74 7.72
CA THR A 415 -21.05 -25.21 7.67
C THR A 415 -21.96 -25.71 6.56
N ALA A 416 -23.05 -24.97 6.27
CA ALA A 416 -23.93 -25.30 5.14
C ALA A 416 -23.20 -25.17 3.81
N GLU A 417 -22.34 -24.17 3.64
CA GLU A 417 -21.55 -23.97 2.42
C GLU A 417 -20.58 -25.11 2.12
N ILE A 418 -20.02 -25.74 3.17
CA ILE A 418 -19.14 -26.91 3.04
C ILE A 418 -19.89 -28.25 3.15
N GLY A 419 -21.22 -28.24 3.22
CA GLY A 419 -22.05 -29.44 3.27
C GLY A 419 -21.95 -30.26 4.57
N LEU A 420 -21.55 -29.65 5.69
CA LEU A 420 -21.47 -30.29 7.01
C LEU A 420 -22.57 -29.80 7.96
N PRO A 421 -23.06 -30.64 8.89
CA PRO A 421 -23.94 -30.17 9.95
C PRO A 421 -23.21 -29.21 10.89
N CYS A 422 -23.90 -28.16 11.37
CA CYS A 422 -23.32 -27.21 12.31
C CYS A 422 -23.32 -27.77 13.73
N PRO A 423 -22.16 -27.99 14.38
CA PRO A 423 -22.10 -28.29 15.80
C PRO A 423 -22.58 -27.09 16.61
N PRO A 424 -23.21 -27.31 17.78
CA PRO A 424 -23.61 -26.21 18.65
C PRO A 424 -22.40 -25.37 19.07
N LEU A 425 -22.58 -24.04 19.07
CA LEU A 425 -21.54 -23.13 19.55
C LEU A 425 -21.34 -23.36 21.05
N PRO A 426 -20.12 -23.74 21.51
CA PRO A 426 -19.86 -23.94 22.93
C PRO A 426 -19.95 -22.62 23.68
N ALA A 427 -20.25 -22.68 24.98
CA ALA A 427 -20.20 -21.50 25.84
C ALA A 427 -18.81 -20.83 25.77
N ASN A 428 -18.79 -19.49 25.76
CA ASN A 428 -17.55 -18.73 25.72
C ASN A 428 -16.74 -19.03 27.00
N PRO A 429 -15.52 -19.59 26.88
CA PRO A 429 -14.70 -19.93 28.05
C PRO A 429 -13.99 -18.71 28.66
N GLU A 430 -14.06 -17.54 28.02
CA GLU A 430 -13.45 -16.31 28.54
C GLU A 430 -14.08 -15.91 29.88
N LYS A 431 -13.23 -15.83 30.91
CA LYS A 431 -13.60 -15.30 32.22
C LYS A 431 -12.93 -13.94 32.38
N HIS A 432 -13.74 -12.89 32.40
CA HIS A 432 -13.26 -11.56 32.72
C HIS A 432 -13.39 -11.31 34.23
N PRO A 433 -12.49 -10.54 34.86
CA PRO A 433 -12.61 -10.18 36.27
C PRO A 433 -13.93 -9.48 36.61
N VAL A 434 -14.45 -8.68 35.68
CA VAL A 434 -15.72 -7.96 35.77
C VAL A 434 -16.41 -8.08 34.41
N ALA A 435 -17.73 -8.25 34.35
CA ALA A 435 -18.43 -8.32 33.07
C ALA A 435 -18.58 -6.90 32.48
N LEU A 436 -18.42 -6.77 31.16
CA LEU A 436 -18.57 -5.46 30.51
C LEU A 436 -19.97 -4.86 30.72
N ALA A 437 -21.01 -5.71 30.75
CA ALA A 437 -22.38 -5.29 31.02
C ALA A 437 -22.55 -4.58 32.38
N ASP A 438 -21.73 -4.95 33.38
CA ASP A 438 -21.84 -4.41 34.74
C ASP A 438 -21.19 -3.03 34.88
N ILE A 439 -20.25 -2.69 34.00
CA ILE A 439 -19.46 -1.45 34.05
C ILE A 439 -19.72 -0.51 32.88
N TRP A 440 -20.51 -0.95 31.89
CA TRP A 440 -20.79 -0.19 30.69
C TRP A 440 -21.41 1.18 31.00
N GLY A 441 -21.01 2.19 30.25
CA GLY A 441 -21.56 3.53 30.33
C GLY A 441 -21.18 4.35 29.09
N GLU A 442 -21.88 5.45 28.86
CA GLU A 442 -21.69 6.34 27.69
C GLU A 442 -20.26 6.84 27.52
N ASP A 443 -19.57 7.11 28.63
CA ASP A 443 -18.17 7.53 28.68
C ASP A 443 -17.21 6.41 28.23
N LEU A 444 -17.47 5.15 28.56
CA LEU A 444 -16.68 4.02 28.05
C LEU A 444 -16.90 3.81 26.56
N GLU A 445 -18.14 3.91 26.10
CA GLU A 445 -18.46 3.80 24.68
C GLU A 445 -17.73 4.90 23.90
N LYS A 446 -17.83 6.15 24.35
CA LYS A 446 -17.12 7.27 23.74
C LYS A 446 -15.60 7.09 23.76
N ALA A 447 -15.03 6.63 24.87
CA ALA A 447 -13.59 6.39 24.96
C ALA A 447 -13.13 5.28 23.98
N ALA A 448 -13.94 4.23 23.80
CA ALA A 448 -13.66 3.20 22.82
C ALA A 448 -13.82 3.67 21.38
N GLU A 449 -14.85 4.47 21.07
CA GLU A 449 -15.00 5.12 19.77
C GLU A 449 -13.79 6.00 19.45
N GLU A 450 -13.32 6.83 20.39
CA GLU A 450 -12.13 7.67 20.20
C GLU A 450 -10.86 6.85 19.99
N ALA A 451 -10.70 5.73 20.70
CA ALA A 451 -9.54 4.86 20.58
C ALA A 451 -9.55 4.02 19.28
N TYR A 452 -10.70 3.47 18.91
CA TYR A 452 -10.88 2.51 17.82
C TYR A 452 -11.75 3.04 16.67
N TRP A 453 -11.81 4.35 16.45
CA TRP A 453 -12.71 4.97 15.46
C TRP A 453 -12.59 4.35 14.06
N ARG A 454 -11.39 3.87 13.70
CA ARG A 454 -11.14 3.16 12.43
C ARG A 454 -11.91 1.86 12.32
N ASP A 455 -12.00 1.06 13.38
CA ASP A 455 -12.80 -0.17 13.38
C ASP A 455 -14.29 0.16 13.38
N TYR A 456 -14.73 1.17 14.14
CA TYR A 456 -16.11 1.64 14.12
C TYR A 456 -16.53 2.08 12.72
N ALA A 457 -15.71 2.91 12.05
CA ALA A 457 -15.99 3.40 10.71
C ALA A 457 -15.87 2.30 9.64
N ALA A 458 -14.77 1.54 9.63
CA ALA A 458 -14.49 0.55 8.59
C ALA A 458 -15.50 -0.60 8.59
N PHE A 459 -15.99 -0.98 9.77
CA PHE A 459 -16.95 -2.07 9.91
C PHE A 459 -18.35 -1.59 10.29
N GLY A 460 -18.63 -0.29 10.43
CA GLY A 460 -19.95 0.21 10.80
C GLY A 460 -20.46 -0.35 12.14
N PHE A 461 -19.59 -0.51 13.14
CA PHE A 461 -20.05 -0.85 14.48
C PHE A 461 -20.87 0.33 15.05
N GLY A 462 -22.03 0.02 15.62
CA GLY A 462 -22.78 0.96 16.45
C GLY A 462 -22.36 0.83 17.91
N ARG A 463 -23.21 1.28 18.83
CA ARG A 463 -23.00 1.11 20.27
C ARG A 463 -22.99 -0.36 20.68
N TRP A 464 -22.21 -0.69 21.71
CA TRP A 464 -22.17 -2.03 22.25
C TRP A 464 -23.55 -2.45 22.81
N LYS A 465 -23.88 -3.73 22.65
CA LYS A 465 -25.08 -4.35 23.20
C LYS A 465 -24.67 -5.63 23.93
N ALA A 466 -25.28 -5.84 25.11
CA ALA A 466 -25.02 -6.98 25.98
C ALA A 466 -25.59 -8.30 25.41
#